data_AF-A0A845JW25-F1
#
_entry.id   AF-A0A845JW25-F1
#
_cell.length_a   1.000
_cell.length_b   1.000
_cell.length_c   1.000
_cell.angle_alpha   90.00
_cell.angle_beta   90.00
_cell.angle_gamma   90.00
#
_symmetry.space_group_name_H-M   'P 1'
#
loop_
_entity.id
_entity.type
_entity.pdbx_description
1 polymer ?
#
loop_
_entity_poly.entity_id
_entity_poly.type
_entity_poly.pdbx_seq_one_letter_code
_entity_poly.pdbx_strand_id
1 'polypeptide(L)'
;MNTLSNPSIDRNDLVNLISKSQEYIEILKSIVSIEDLQGMTPANLFAEADSQLSPEELSKLEDKIAQTMMTFENDSSILLELPGKPTVEYNCKQMGFRSQETKTWRMLVDILSSAPHTFNFGVAYIYPDGSKRNRQKCKDYDAKWKLLDELNKKLLVFFQREFGWSFPQGYKLYKDDPASKNGDKSFKFEIGAPSSKDHEAPLDNIEKRYLSHDESGLVREIQMLNDDFSVDSFVHNEPPEFLVAALNVGRSKFGWNDKKVMEIIQY
;
A
#
# COMPACT_ATOMS: atom_id res chain seq x y z
N MET A 1 33.15 -40.79 -4.39
CA MET A 1 33.25 -39.73 -5.42
C MET A 1 32.10 -39.95 -6.39
N ASN A 2 31.08 -39.09 -6.38
CA ASN A 2 29.98 -39.16 -7.34
C ASN A 2 30.21 -38.09 -8.42
N THR A 3 30.41 -38.53 -9.66
CA THR A 3 30.57 -37.66 -10.82
C THR A 3 29.20 -37.23 -11.34
N LEU A 4 29.00 -35.92 -11.44
CA LEU A 4 27.84 -35.28 -12.06
C LEU A 4 27.81 -35.61 -13.57
N SER A 5 26.76 -36.30 -14.00
CA SER A 5 26.46 -36.50 -15.43
C SER A 5 25.86 -35.22 -16.01
N ASN A 6 26.55 -34.62 -16.98
CA ASN A 6 26.00 -33.54 -17.80
C ASN A 6 24.90 -34.11 -18.72
N PRO A 7 23.71 -33.49 -18.81
CA PRO A 7 22.74 -33.82 -19.86
C PRO A 7 23.23 -33.22 -21.18
N SER A 8 23.54 -34.05 -22.17
CA SER A 8 23.78 -33.56 -23.53
C SER A 8 22.43 -33.19 -24.15
N ILE A 9 22.21 -31.90 -24.38
CA ILE A 9 21.04 -31.39 -25.10
C ILE A 9 21.10 -31.96 -26.52
N ASP A 10 20.11 -32.78 -26.90
CA ASP A 10 20.03 -33.37 -28.23
C ASP A 10 19.65 -32.30 -29.27
N ARG A 11 20.07 -32.50 -30.51
CA ARG A 11 19.75 -31.60 -31.64
C ARG A 11 18.24 -31.42 -31.81
N ASN A 12 17.45 -32.46 -31.50
CA ASN A 12 15.99 -32.40 -31.55
C ASN A 12 15.39 -31.51 -30.45
N ASP A 13 16.01 -31.46 -29.27
CA ASP A 13 15.59 -30.56 -28.19
C ASP A 13 15.84 -29.10 -28.57
N LEU A 14 16.97 -28.82 -29.22
CA LEU A 14 17.31 -27.52 -29.77
C LEU A 14 16.33 -27.09 -30.88
N VAL A 15 15.97 -27.99 -31.79
CA VAL A 15 15.00 -27.71 -32.86
C VAL A 15 13.61 -27.43 -32.27
N ASN A 16 13.16 -28.22 -31.29
CA ASN A 16 11.91 -27.98 -30.60
C ASN A 16 11.88 -26.65 -29.83
N LEU A 17 13.00 -26.27 -29.20
CA LEU A 17 13.13 -24.99 -28.51
C LEU A 17 13.06 -23.82 -29.50
N ILE A 18 13.73 -23.93 -30.65
CA ILE A 18 13.71 -22.93 -31.72
C ILE A 18 12.30 -22.79 -32.29
N SER A 19 11.63 -23.89 -32.62
CA SER A 19 10.25 -23.87 -33.14
C SER A 19 9.28 -23.23 -32.16
N LYS A 20 9.34 -23.58 -30.86
CA LYS A 20 8.51 -22.95 -29.83
C LYS A 20 8.82 -21.46 -29.64
N SER A 21 10.10 -21.08 -29.77
CA SER A 21 10.49 -19.66 -29.70
C SER A 21 9.96 -18.87 -30.88
N GLN A 22 9.92 -19.45 -32.09
CA GLN A 22 9.35 -18.82 -33.27
C GLN A 22 7.83 -18.70 -33.17
N GLU A 23 7.16 -19.73 -32.66
CA GLU A 23 5.72 -19.70 -32.41
C GLU A 23 5.35 -18.62 -31.39
N TYR A 24 6.15 -18.47 -30.33
CA TYR A 24 6.00 -17.38 -29.35
C TYR A 24 6.27 -16.00 -29.95
N ILE A 25 7.28 -15.87 -30.82
CA ILE A 25 7.57 -14.63 -31.55
C ILE A 25 6.41 -14.26 -32.49
N GLU A 26 5.80 -15.22 -33.17
CA GLU A 26 4.66 -14.96 -34.04
C GLU A 26 3.39 -14.60 -33.26
N ILE A 27 3.18 -15.18 -32.07
CA ILE A 27 2.13 -14.74 -31.13
C ILE A 27 2.40 -13.31 -30.64
N LEU A 28 3.66 -12.96 -30.30
CA LEU A 28 4.02 -11.60 -29.92
C LEU A 28 3.83 -10.62 -31.08
N LYS A 29 4.19 -11.01 -32.30
CA LYS A 29 3.95 -10.21 -33.50
C LYS A 29 2.46 -10.05 -33.80
N SER A 30 1.62 -11.06 -33.56
CA SER A 30 0.18 -10.94 -33.76
C SER A 30 -0.48 -10.06 -32.69
N ILE A 31 0.04 -10.05 -31.46
CA ILE A 31 -0.33 -9.09 -30.41
C ILE A 31 0.12 -7.66 -30.79
N VAL A 32 1.25 -7.52 -31.49
CA VAL A 32 1.79 -6.23 -31.95
C VAL A 32 1.19 -5.75 -33.28
N SER A 33 0.67 -6.64 -34.12
CA SER A 33 0.03 -6.33 -35.42
C SER A 33 -1.45 -5.97 -35.32
N ILE A 34 -1.94 -5.59 -34.14
CA ILE A 34 -3.07 -4.68 -34.06
C ILE A 34 -2.51 -3.29 -34.37
N GLU A 35 -2.58 -2.93 -35.65
CA GLU A 35 -2.23 -1.60 -36.15
C GLU A 35 -2.99 -0.52 -35.38
N ASP A 36 -2.29 0.18 -34.48
CA ASP A 36 -2.44 1.62 -34.22
C ASP A 36 -1.22 2.19 -33.47
N LEU A 37 0.00 1.80 -33.88
CA LEU A 37 1.24 2.38 -33.35
C LEU A 37 2.19 2.91 -34.42
N GLN A 38 1.68 3.32 -35.59
CA GLN A 38 2.46 4.06 -36.58
C GLN A 38 2.61 5.57 -36.26
N GLY A 39 2.55 5.96 -34.99
CA GLY A 39 2.82 7.32 -34.51
C GLY A 39 3.82 7.43 -33.34
N MET A 40 4.34 6.31 -32.81
CA MET A 40 5.21 6.33 -31.63
C MET A 40 6.68 6.10 -31.97
N THR A 41 7.40 7.17 -32.28
CA THR A 41 8.86 7.23 -32.10
C THR A 41 9.21 7.40 -30.62
N PRO A 42 10.36 6.89 -30.13
CA PRO A 42 10.77 7.08 -28.73
C PRO A 42 11.04 8.56 -28.36
N ALA A 43 11.14 9.44 -29.37
CA ALA A 43 11.15 10.89 -29.20
C ALA A 43 9.76 11.47 -28.86
N ASN A 44 8.65 10.78 -29.17
CA ASN A 44 7.27 11.20 -28.89
C ASN A 44 6.74 10.66 -27.55
N LEU A 45 7.50 9.82 -26.82
CA LEU A 45 7.14 9.47 -25.44
C LEU A 45 7.41 10.62 -24.45
N PHE A 46 8.13 11.66 -24.90
CA PHE A 46 8.47 12.85 -24.12
C PHE A 46 8.35 14.17 -24.90
N ALA A 47 7.73 14.16 -26.08
CA ALA A 47 7.42 15.36 -26.85
C ALA A 47 6.00 15.23 -27.40
N GLU A 48 5.16 16.23 -27.08
CA GLU A 48 3.69 16.24 -27.14
C GLU A 48 3.02 15.56 -25.93
N ALA A 49 2.51 16.28 -24.93
CA ALA A 49 2.19 17.68 -24.85
C ALA A 49 2.38 18.15 -23.41
N ASP A 50 2.67 19.44 -23.26
CA ASP A 50 2.08 20.21 -22.18
C ASP A 50 0.56 20.06 -22.30
N SER A 51 0.02 18.91 -21.88
CA SER A 51 -1.42 18.69 -21.75
C SER A 51 -1.85 19.49 -20.52
N GLN A 52 -1.78 20.81 -20.62
CA GLN A 52 -2.53 21.67 -19.74
C GLN A 52 -3.99 21.35 -20.05
N LEU A 53 -4.57 20.44 -19.26
CA LEU A 53 -6.01 20.26 -19.19
C LEU A 53 -6.60 21.67 -19.12
N SER A 54 -7.58 21.94 -19.99
CA SER A 54 -8.29 23.20 -19.88
C SER A 54 -8.90 23.31 -18.47
N PRO A 55 -9.11 24.53 -17.96
CA PRO A 55 -9.71 24.72 -16.63
C PRO A 55 -11.02 23.94 -16.44
N GLU A 56 -11.81 23.83 -17.51
CA GLU A 56 -13.07 23.06 -17.51
C GLU A 56 -12.84 21.54 -17.41
N GLU A 57 -11.87 20.99 -18.13
CA GLU A 57 -11.54 19.56 -18.06
C GLU A 57 -10.95 19.20 -16.71
N LEU A 58 -10.10 20.08 -16.15
CA LEU A 58 -9.57 19.91 -14.80
C LEU A 58 -10.69 19.96 -13.75
N SER A 59 -11.64 20.89 -13.87
CA SER A 59 -12.81 20.93 -12.98
C SER A 59 -13.62 19.64 -13.06
N LYS A 60 -13.91 19.14 -14.26
CA LYS A 60 -14.63 17.87 -14.44
C LYS A 60 -13.87 16.67 -13.87
N LEU A 61 -12.54 16.68 -13.95
CA LEU A 61 -11.70 15.63 -13.36
C LEU A 61 -11.75 15.70 -11.82
N GLU A 62 -11.60 16.89 -11.24
CA GLU A 62 -11.70 17.10 -9.79
C GLU A 62 -13.08 16.68 -9.28
N ASP A 63 -14.15 17.00 -10.00
CA ASP A 63 -15.52 16.58 -9.65
C ASP A 63 -15.67 15.04 -9.67
N LYS A 64 -15.11 14.36 -10.68
CA LYS A 64 -15.11 12.89 -10.75
C LYS A 64 -14.34 12.28 -9.59
N ILE A 65 -13.19 12.84 -9.24
CA ILE A 65 -12.37 12.36 -8.13
C ILE A 65 -13.11 12.57 -6.82
N ALA A 66 -13.70 13.75 -6.60
CA ALA A 66 -14.46 14.07 -5.40
C ALA A 66 -15.67 13.15 -5.21
N GLN A 67 -16.34 12.74 -6.29
CA GLN A 67 -17.48 11.81 -6.26
C GLN A 67 -17.07 10.33 -6.22
N THR A 68 -15.78 10.02 -6.30
CA THR A 68 -15.31 8.65 -6.16
C THR A 68 -15.25 8.31 -4.69
N MET A 69 -15.83 7.17 -4.31
CA MET A 69 -15.74 6.65 -2.96
C MET A 69 -14.81 5.44 -2.93
N MET A 70 -13.87 5.45 -2.00
CA MET A 70 -12.96 4.34 -1.73
C MET A 70 -13.20 3.83 -0.32
N THR A 71 -13.47 2.54 -0.18
CA THR A 71 -13.85 1.93 1.10
C THR A 71 -12.93 0.77 1.40
N PHE A 72 -12.45 0.70 2.64
CA PHE A 72 -11.72 -0.45 3.13
C PHE A 72 -12.64 -1.68 3.22
N GLU A 73 -12.19 -2.82 2.69
CA GLU A 73 -12.87 -4.12 2.83
C GLU A 73 -12.04 -5.10 3.66
N ASN A 74 -10.74 -5.25 3.38
CA ASN A 74 -9.81 -6.08 4.16
C ASN A 74 -8.34 -5.75 3.80
N ASP A 75 -7.39 -6.41 4.47
CA ASP A 75 -5.94 -6.24 4.25
C ASP A 75 -5.48 -6.44 2.79
N SER A 76 -6.28 -7.11 1.96
CA SER A 76 -5.93 -7.51 0.58
C SER A 76 -6.73 -6.78 -0.50
N SER A 77 -7.86 -6.15 -0.16
CA SER A 77 -8.76 -5.53 -1.12
C SER A 77 -9.47 -4.27 -0.59
N ILE A 78 -9.88 -3.43 -1.54
CA ILE A 78 -10.67 -2.24 -1.30
C ILE A 78 -11.87 -2.23 -2.25
N LEU A 79 -12.94 -1.57 -1.85
CA LEU A 79 -14.08 -1.29 -2.70
C LEU A 79 -13.94 0.09 -3.31
N LEU A 80 -14.24 0.21 -4.61
CA LEU A 80 -14.29 1.48 -5.30
C LEU A 80 -15.68 1.68 -5.89
N GLU A 81 -16.29 2.82 -5.59
CA GLU A 81 -17.57 3.25 -6.13
C GLU A 81 -17.37 4.53 -6.94
N LEU A 82 -17.80 4.49 -8.20
CA LEU A 82 -17.80 5.63 -9.10
C LEU A 82 -19.24 6.14 -9.24
N PRO A 83 -19.44 7.45 -9.50
CA PRO A 83 -20.78 8.02 -9.60
C PRO A 83 -21.60 7.31 -10.68
N GLY A 84 -22.74 6.74 -10.27
CA GLY A 84 -23.67 6.04 -11.16
C GLY A 84 -23.20 4.65 -11.63
N LYS A 85 -22.15 4.08 -11.03
CA LYS A 85 -21.66 2.73 -11.33
C LYS A 85 -21.77 1.83 -10.09
N PRO A 86 -21.89 0.50 -10.27
CA PRO A 86 -21.84 -0.42 -9.14
C PRO A 86 -20.47 -0.37 -8.46
N THR A 87 -20.45 -0.61 -7.16
CA THR A 87 -19.23 -0.80 -6.38
C THR A 87 -18.44 -2.01 -6.91
N VAL A 88 -17.14 -1.85 -7.10
CA VAL A 88 -16.23 -2.89 -7.60
C VAL A 88 -15.12 -3.14 -6.60
N GLU A 89 -14.86 -4.40 -6.29
CA GLU A 89 -13.73 -4.81 -5.44
C GLU A 89 -12.44 -4.91 -6.24
N TYR A 90 -11.38 -4.28 -5.73
CA TYR A 90 -10.04 -4.33 -6.30
C TYR A 90 -9.05 -4.87 -5.27
N ASN A 91 -8.30 -5.90 -5.65
CA ASN A 91 -7.18 -6.36 -4.85
C ASN A 91 -5.91 -5.54 -5.12
N CYS A 92 -4.91 -5.66 -4.24
CA CYS A 92 -3.65 -4.93 -4.34
C CYS A 92 -2.95 -5.08 -5.71
N LYS A 93 -2.98 -6.25 -6.35
CA LYS A 93 -2.35 -6.47 -7.66
C LYS A 93 -3.09 -5.76 -8.79
N GLN A 94 -4.42 -5.78 -8.76
CA GLN A 94 -5.25 -5.05 -9.71
C GLN A 94 -5.02 -3.54 -9.60
N MET A 95 -4.62 -3.02 -8.44
CA MET A 95 -4.24 -1.61 -8.29
C MET A 95 -2.77 -1.30 -8.58
N GLY A 96 -1.99 -2.28 -9.07
CA GLY A 96 -0.59 -2.08 -9.44
C GLY A 96 0.40 -2.15 -8.26
N PHE A 97 -0.03 -2.71 -7.13
CA PHE A 97 0.87 -3.08 -6.03
C PHE A 97 1.41 -4.49 -6.24
N ARG A 98 2.61 -4.77 -5.72
CA ARG A 98 3.24 -6.08 -5.86
C ARG A 98 2.55 -7.14 -4.98
N SER A 99 2.22 -6.74 -3.75
CA SER A 99 1.56 -7.55 -2.73
C SER A 99 0.97 -6.65 -1.65
N GLN A 100 0.12 -7.24 -0.80
CA GLN A 100 -0.45 -6.59 0.38
C GLN A 100 0.60 -6.19 1.43
N GLU A 101 1.77 -6.82 1.41
CA GLU A 101 2.85 -6.55 2.38
C GLU A 101 3.66 -5.28 2.04
N THR A 102 3.47 -4.72 0.84
CA THR A 102 4.20 -3.52 0.42
C THR A 102 3.86 -2.33 1.31
N LYS A 103 4.88 -1.54 1.69
CA LYS A 103 4.71 -0.36 2.55
C LYS A 103 3.69 0.63 1.98
N THR A 104 3.65 0.79 0.66
CA THR A 104 2.70 1.69 -0.02
C THR A 104 1.26 1.19 0.06
N TRP A 105 1.04 -0.13 0.02
CA TRP A 105 -0.29 -0.70 0.16
C TRP A 105 -0.77 -0.59 1.60
N ARG A 106 0.09 -0.97 2.56
CA ARG A 106 -0.20 -0.81 4.00
C ARG A 106 -0.56 0.63 4.33
N MET A 107 0.24 1.60 3.86
CA MET A 107 -0.09 3.01 4.06
C MET A 107 -1.49 3.39 3.52
N LEU A 108 -1.89 2.87 2.35
CA LEU A 108 -3.23 3.12 1.82
C LEU A 108 -4.31 2.51 2.73
N VAL A 109 -4.14 1.24 3.08
CA VAL A 109 -5.07 0.51 3.96
C VAL A 109 -5.18 1.21 5.31
N ASP A 110 -4.06 1.55 5.95
CA ASP A 110 -4.02 2.22 7.26
C ASP A 110 -4.78 3.55 7.25
N ILE A 111 -4.73 4.30 6.14
CA ILE A 111 -5.49 5.56 5.99
C ILE A 111 -6.98 5.26 5.80
N LEU A 112 -7.35 4.22 5.05
CA LEU A 112 -8.74 3.89 4.76
C LEU A 112 -9.46 3.19 5.91
N SER A 113 -8.75 2.38 6.70
CA SER A 113 -9.35 1.50 7.71
C SER A 113 -9.80 2.24 8.97
N SER A 114 -9.20 3.40 9.27
CA SER A 114 -9.44 4.09 10.54
C SER A 114 -9.60 5.60 10.38
N ALA A 115 -10.65 6.13 11.00
CA ALA A 115 -10.83 7.56 11.15
C ALA A 115 -9.63 8.16 11.92
N PRO A 116 -9.16 9.38 11.59
CA PRO A 116 -9.82 10.40 10.76
C PRO A 116 -9.58 10.29 9.25
N HIS A 117 -8.96 9.21 8.76
CA HIS A 117 -8.58 9.05 7.35
C HIS A 117 -7.62 10.13 6.81
N THR A 118 -6.77 10.61 7.71
CA THR A 118 -5.73 11.59 7.40
C THR A 118 -4.35 10.99 7.62
N PHE A 119 -3.32 11.64 7.08
CA PHE A 119 -1.94 11.25 7.29
C PHE A 119 -1.03 12.47 7.46
N ASN A 120 0.04 12.31 8.24
CA ASN A 120 1.02 13.35 8.53
C ASN A 120 2.45 12.84 8.36
N PHE A 121 3.33 13.69 7.85
CA PHE A 121 4.75 13.37 7.69
C PHE A 121 5.61 13.67 8.92
N GLY A 122 5.05 14.37 9.90
CA GLY A 122 5.73 14.90 11.06
C GLY A 122 6.57 16.14 10.75
N VAL A 123 7.57 16.38 11.58
CA VAL A 123 8.42 17.58 11.51
C VAL A 123 9.49 17.41 10.43
N ALA A 124 9.51 18.28 9.43
CA ALA A 124 10.51 18.23 8.35
C ALA A 124 11.94 18.57 8.82
N TYR A 125 12.07 19.42 9.84
CA TYR A 125 13.35 19.88 10.36
C TYR A 125 13.38 19.92 11.89
N ILE A 126 14.43 19.36 12.47
CA ILE A 126 14.72 19.45 13.90
C ILE A 126 15.72 20.58 14.12
N TYR A 127 15.56 21.29 15.23
CA TYR A 127 16.45 22.40 15.63
C TYR A 127 17.04 22.05 17.01
N PRO A 128 18.15 21.30 17.08
CA PRO A 128 18.67 20.77 18.35
C PRO A 128 19.03 21.85 19.37
N ASP A 129 19.41 23.04 18.89
CA ASP A 129 19.77 24.21 19.70
C ASP A 129 18.68 25.29 19.67
N GLY A 130 17.49 24.99 19.12
CA GLY A 130 16.39 25.94 18.92
C GLY A 130 16.67 27.02 17.86
N SER A 131 17.86 27.04 17.24
CA SER A 131 18.26 28.03 16.27
C SER A 131 17.92 27.58 14.85
N LYS A 132 17.24 28.44 14.09
CA LYS A 132 16.96 28.20 12.66
C LYS A 132 18.23 28.03 11.81
N ARG A 133 19.40 28.43 12.31
CA ARG A 133 20.69 28.28 11.62
C ARG A 133 21.22 26.84 11.66
N ASN A 134 20.87 26.07 12.68
CA ASN A 134 21.29 24.67 12.85
C ASN A 134 20.10 23.73 12.58
N ARG A 135 19.53 23.86 11.38
CA ARG A 135 18.42 22.98 10.96
C ARG A 135 18.96 21.62 10.52
N GLN A 136 18.39 20.55 11.05
CA GLN A 136 18.67 19.19 10.63
C GLN A 136 17.45 18.60 9.96
N LYS A 137 17.62 18.03 8.76
CA LYS A 137 16.51 17.42 8.03
C LYS A 137 16.09 16.11 8.70
N CYS A 138 14.81 15.95 8.97
CA CYS A 138 14.27 14.70 9.52
C CYS A 138 14.23 13.62 8.43
N LYS A 139 14.91 12.49 8.67
CA LYS A 139 14.93 11.37 7.72
C LYS A 139 13.57 10.69 7.61
N ASP A 140 12.81 10.65 8.70
CA ASP A 140 11.51 9.97 8.74
C ASP A 140 10.47 10.75 7.93
N TYR A 141 10.51 12.09 7.98
CA TYR A 141 9.71 12.95 7.11
C TYR A 141 9.94 12.63 5.64
N ASP A 142 11.20 12.57 5.21
CA ASP A 142 11.55 12.28 3.82
C ASP A 142 11.10 10.87 3.39
N ALA A 143 11.22 9.88 4.28
CA ALA A 143 10.77 8.52 4.01
C ALA A 143 9.25 8.46 3.84
N LYS A 144 8.49 9.08 4.75
CA LYS A 144 7.02 9.16 4.67
C LYS A 144 6.56 9.92 3.41
N TRP A 145 7.23 11.02 3.07
CA TRP A 145 6.93 11.78 1.86
C TRP A 145 7.16 10.95 0.58
N LYS A 146 8.30 10.25 0.49
CA LYS A 146 8.57 9.36 -0.66
C LYS A 146 7.55 8.24 -0.77
N LEU A 147 7.15 7.66 0.35
CA LEU A 147 6.16 6.60 0.39
C LEU A 147 4.81 7.07 -0.16
N LEU A 148 4.37 8.26 0.24
CA LEU A 148 3.16 8.86 -0.32
C LEU A 148 3.31 9.23 -1.79
N ASP A 149 4.46 9.76 -2.22
CA ASP A 149 4.68 10.09 -3.62
C ASP A 149 4.59 8.84 -4.51
N GLU A 150 5.12 7.70 -4.05
CA GLU A 150 4.94 6.41 -4.69
C GLU A 150 3.48 5.94 -4.68
N LEU A 151 2.78 6.06 -3.55
CA LEU A 151 1.35 5.72 -3.45
C LEU A 151 0.51 6.56 -4.44
N ASN A 152 0.73 7.87 -4.47
CA ASN A 152 0.06 8.78 -5.40
C ASN A 152 0.31 8.38 -6.85
N LYS A 153 1.56 8.09 -7.24
CA LYS A 153 1.88 7.62 -8.60
C LYS A 153 1.16 6.33 -8.95
N LYS A 154 1.11 5.36 -8.03
CA LYS A 154 0.40 4.09 -8.26
C LYS A 154 -1.09 4.31 -8.47
N LEU A 155 -1.71 5.13 -7.64
CA LEU A 155 -3.14 5.45 -7.78
C LEU A 155 -3.43 6.18 -9.10
N LEU A 156 -2.60 7.15 -9.50
CA LEU A 156 -2.77 7.83 -10.79
C LEU A 156 -2.69 6.85 -11.96
N VAL A 157 -1.69 5.97 -11.97
CA VAL A 157 -1.54 4.94 -13.01
C VAL A 157 -2.73 3.98 -13.00
N PHE A 158 -3.23 3.61 -11.83
CA PHE A 158 -4.43 2.79 -11.71
C PHE A 158 -5.66 3.48 -12.31
N PHE A 159 -5.98 4.71 -11.91
CA PHE A 159 -7.14 5.45 -12.43
C PHE A 159 -7.03 5.72 -13.94
N GLN A 160 -5.82 5.99 -14.43
CA GLN A 160 -5.58 6.16 -15.86
C GLN A 160 -5.83 4.85 -16.63
N ARG A 161 -5.30 3.72 -16.14
CA ARG A 161 -5.45 2.42 -16.82
C ARG A 161 -6.87 1.89 -16.74
N GLU A 162 -7.51 1.99 -15.58
CA GLU A 162 -8.81 1.38 -15.30
C GLU A 162 -9.97 2.20 -15.86
N PHE A 163 -9.87 3.53 -15.82
CA PHE A 163 -10.97 4.43 -16.19
C PHE A 163 -10.64 5.42 -17.30
N GLY A 164 -9.42 5.37 -17.86
CA GLY A 164 -9.00 6.29 -18.93
C GLY A 164 -8.84 7.74 -18.47
N TRP A 165 -8.64 7.98 -17.17
CA TRP A 165 -8.51 9.34 -16.65
C TRP A 165 -7.14 9.93 -17.02
N SER A 166 -7.15 11.20 -17.39
CA SER A 166 -5.93 11.95 -17.70
C SER A 166 -5.65 12.96 -16.60
N PHE A 167 -4.40 12.99 -16.12
CA PHE A 167 -3.98 13.86 -15.02
C PHE A 167 -2.88 14.83 -15.49
N PRO A 168 -2.86 16.07 -15.00
CA PRO A 168 -1.77 16.99 -15.31
C PRO A 168 -0.48 16.54 -14.61
N GLN A 169 0.66 17.04 -15.10
CA GLN A 169 1.95 16.69 -14.52
C GLN A 169 2.01 17.10 -13.03
N GLY A 170 2.46 16.18 -12.18
CA GLY A 170 2.63 16.42 -10.75
C GLY A 170 1.32 16.43 -9.94
N TYR A 171 0.19 16.08 -10.55
CA TYR A 171 -1.11 16.02 -9.88
C TYR A 171 -1.08 15.19 -8.60
N LYS A 172 -1.74 15.69 -7.56
CA LYS A 172 -1.85 15.03 -6.26
C LYS A 172 -3.30 14.65 -6.01
N LEU A 173 -3.51 13.38 -5.69
CA LEU A 173 -4.80 12.83 -5.24
C LEU A 173 -5.09 13.13 -3.77
N TYR A 174 -4.27 13.96 -3.14
CA TYR A 174 -4.42 14.40 -1.76
C TYR A 174 -4.30 15.92 -1.67
N LYS A 175 -4.84 16.47 -0.60
CA LYS A 175 -4.83 17.89 -0.24
C LYS A 175 -4.53 18.05 1.24
N ASP A 176 -4.20 19.26 1.66
CA ASP A 176 -4.17 19.57 3.08
C ASP A 176 -5.57 19.41 3.66
N ASP A 177 -5.67 18.77 4.83
CA ASP A 177 -6.94 18.65 5.51
C ASP A 177 -7.29 20.01 6.15
N PRO A 178 -8.37 20.69 5.70
CA PRO A 178 -8.76 21.99 6.26
C PRO A 178 -9.13 21.93 7.74
N ALA A 179 -9.49 20.74 8.26
CA ALA A 179 -9.81 20.56 9.68
C ALA A 179 -8.56 20.38 10.56
N SER A 180 -7.39 20.09 9.96
CA SER A 180 -6.17 19.81 10.71
C SER A 180 -5.38 21.06 11.05
N LYS A 181 -4.94 21.14 12.32
CA LYS A 181 -4.01 22.19 12.80
C LYS A 181 -2.54 21.82 12.60
N ASN A 182 -2.24 20.57 12.24
CA ASN A 182 -0.88 19.99 12.33
C ASN A 182 -0.28 19.63 10.97
N GLY A 183 -0.90 20.05 9.86
CA GLY A 183 -0.43 19.73 8.51
C GLY A 183 -0.80 18.31 8.07
N ASP A 184 -1.88 17.76 8.62
CA ASP A 184 -2.44 16.50 8.12
C ASP A 184 -2.98 16.71 6.70
N LYS A 185 -2.97 15.63 5.95
CA LYS A 185 -3.44 15.57 4.58
C LYS A 185 -4.51 14.51 4.46
N SER A 186 -5.45 14.74 3.55
CA SER A 186 -6.52 13.81 3.21
C SER A 186 -6.55 13.56 1.72
N PHE A 187 -7.07 12.41 1.31
CA PHE A 187 -7.33 12.16 -0.10
C PHE A 187 -8.45 13.06 -0.63
N LYS A 188 -8.43 13.32 -1.94
CA LYS A 188 -9.43 14.14 -2.62
C LYS A 188 -10.75 13.39 -2.88
N PHE A 189 -10.69 12.07 -2.96
CA PHE A 189 -11.85 11.20 -3.07
C PHE A 189 -12.50 10.99 -1.70
N GLU A 190 -13.77 10.60 -1.70
CA GLU A 190 -14.49 10.24 -0.48
C GLU A 190 -14.00 8.90 0.06
N ILE A 191 -13.92 8.81 1.38
CA ILE A 191 -13.57 7.56 2.07
C ILE A 191 -14.85 7.06 2.72
N GLY A 192 -15.33 5.91 2.23
CA GLY A 192 -16.54 5.30 2.76
C GLY A 192 -16.28 4.71 4.14
N ALA A 193 -17.33 4.61 4.95
CA ALA A 193 -17.25 3.84 6.19
C ALA A 193 -16.79 2.41 5.84
N PRO A 194 -15.84 1.83 6.60
CA PRO A 194 -15.39 0.46 6.39
C PRO A 194 -16.61 -0.44 6.19
N SER A 195 -16.60 -1.20 5.09
CA SER A 195 -17.70 -2.07 4.74
C SER A 195 -17.94 -3.01 5.92
N SER A 196 -19.16 -3.01 6.45
CA SER A 196 -19.56 -3.78 7.64
C SER A 196 -19.56 -5.30 7.44
N LYS A 197 -18.86 -5.80 6.40
CA LYS A 197 -18.46 -7.21 6.35
C LYS A 197 -17.40 -7.53 7.40
N ASP A 198 -16.68 -6.52 7.87
CA ASP A 198 -16.12 -6.53 9.21
C ASP A 198 -17.16 -5.95 10.18
N HIS A 199 -18.14 -6.78 10.54
CA HIS A 199 -18.39 -6.91 11.97
C HIS A 199 -17.00 -7.16 12.56
N GLU A 200 -16.56 -6.28 13.48
CA GLU A 200 -15.44 -6.48 14.40
C GLU A 200 -14.78 -7.80 14.09
N ALA A 201 -13.67 -7.84 13.33
CA ALA A 201 -12.95 -9.09 13.18
C ALA A 201 -12.80 -9.60 14.61
N PRO A 202 -13.52 -10.66 15.02
CA PRO A 202 -13.57 -10.99 16.43
C PRO A 202 -12.12 -11.19 16.80
N LEU A 203 -11.64 -10.72 17.96
CA LEU A 203 -10.23 -10.88 18.36
C LEU A 203 -9.66 -12.27 17.94
N ASP A 204 -10.50 -13.29 18.00
CA ASP A 204 -10.47 -14.59 17.31
C ASP A 204 -9.78 -14.69 15.92
N ASN A 205 -9.86 -13.70 15.01
CA ASN A 205 -9.21 -13.74 13.69
C ASN A 205 -7.76 -13.24 13.72
N ILE A 206 -7.45 -12.28 14.59
CA ILE A 206 -6.07 -11.85 14.86
C ILE A 206 -5.38 -12.91 15.73
N GLU A 207 -6.08 -13.42 16.75
CA GLU A 207 -5.62 -14.48 17.65
C GLU A 207 -5.25 -15.76 16.87
N LYS A 208 -5.97 -16.10 15.79
CA LYS A 208 -5.60 -17.21 14.89
C LYS A 208 -4.16 -17.14 14.36
N ARG A 209 -3.61 -15.93 14.16
CA ARG A 209 -2.22 -15.74 13.69
C ARG A 209 -1.21 -16.22 14.73
N TYR A 210 -1.57 -16.15 16.01
CA TYR A 210 -0.72 -16.55 17.13
C TYR A 210 -0.94 -17.98 17.61
N LEU A 211 -2.06 -18.62 17.24
CA LEU A 211 -2.35 -20.01 17.62
C LEU A 211 -1.29 -21.01 17.14
N SER A 212 -0.57 -20.74 16.05
CA SER A 212 0.51 -21.58 15.53
C SER A 212 1.83 -21.45 16.29
N HIS A 213 2.01 -20.40 17.10
CA HIS A 213 3.27 -20.13 17.80
C HIS A 213 3.44 -21.06 19.01
N ASP A 214 4.68 -21.48 19.27
CA ASP A 214 5.04 -22.06 20.57
C ASP A 214 5.17 -20.95 21.63
N GLU A 215 5.29 -21.35 22.89
CA GLU A 215 5.31 -20.37 24.00
C GLU A 215 6.47 -19.38 23.87
N SER A 216 7.64 -19.85 23.42
CA SER A 216 8.84 -19.02 23.28
C SER A 216 8.76 -18.05 22.09
N GLY A 217 8.17 -18.49 20.98
CA GLY A 217 7.93 -17.67 19.80
C GLY A 217 6.89 -16.59 20.09
N LEU A 218 5.83 -16.92 20.83
CA LEU A 218 4.81 -15.95 21.22
C LEU A 218 5.38 -14.88 22.16
N VAL A 219 6.23 -15.25 23.12
CA VAL A 219 6.91 -14.29 24.01
C VAL A 219 7.77 -13.31 23.20
N ARG A 220 8.55 -13.80 22.24
CA ARG A 220 9.38 -12.94 21.38
C ARG A 220 8.55 -11.96 20.55
N GLU A 221 7.43 -12.44 19.99
CA GLU A 221 6.53 -11.61 19.21
C GLU A 221 5.91 -10.50 20.07
N ILE A 222 5.47 -10.83 21.28
CA ILE A 222 4.93 -9.86 22.24
C ILE A 222 5.98 -8.82 22.63
N GLN A 223 7.24 -9.23 22.85
CA GLN A 223 8.33 -8.31 23.16
C GLN A 223 8.58 -7.34 22.00
N MET A 224 8.62 -7.83 20.75
CA MET A 224 8.77 -6.96 19.59
C MET A 224 7.61 -5.97 19.44
N LEU A 225 6.36 -6.43 19.62
CA LEU A 225 5.17 -5.58 19.56
C LEU A 225 5.15 -4.54 20.69
N ASN A 226 5.63 -4.92 21.88
CA ASN A 226 5.71 -4.05 23.04
C ASN A 226 6.82 -2.99 22.89
N ASP A 227 7.98 -3.37 22.35
CA ASP A 227 9.07 -2.43 22.05
C ASP A 227 8.62 -1.39 21.02
N ASP A 228 7.95 -1.83 19.95
CA ASP A 228 7.39 -0.95 18.92
C ASP A 228 6.36 0.01 19.52
N PHE A 229 5.45 -0.49 20.36
CA PHE A 229 4.46 0.32 21.08
C PHE A 229 5.10 1.27 22.11
N SER A 230 6.13 0.85 22.85
CA SER A 230 6.81 1.68 23.83
C SER A 230 7.44 2.91 23.18
N VAL A 231 8.02 2.73 21.99
CA VAL A 231 8.58 3.80 21.17
C VAL A 231 7.48 4.74 20.63
N ASP A 232 6.29 4.22 20.31
CA ASP A 232 5.13 4.99 19.79
C ASP A 232 4.17 5.54 20.87
N SER A 233 4.38 5.20 22.15
CA SER A 233 3.49 5.56 23.28
C SER A 233 3.44 7.06 23.60
N PHE A 234 4.27 7.88 22.94
CA PHE A 234 4.19 9.33 23.00
C PHE A 234 2.99 9.91 22.22
N VAL A 235 2.33 9.10 21.37
CA VAL A 235 1.24 9.55 20.48
C VAL A 235 -0.04 8.75 20.65
N HIS A 236 0.03 7.49 21.13
CA HIS A 236 -1.12 6.60 21.29
C HIS A 236 -1.27 6.12 22.75
N ASN A 237 -2.46 6.30 23.34
CA ASN A 237 -2.75 5.94 24.74
C ASN A 237 -3.23 4.49 24.92
N GLU A 238 -3.54 3.77 23.83
CA GLU A 238 -4.12 2.43 23.86
C GLU A 238 -3.17 1.44 23.18
N PRO A 239 -2.98 0.23 23.75
CA PRO A 239 -2.13 -0.80 23.16
C PRO A 239 -2.71 -1.31 21.83
N PRO A 240 -1.88 -1.55 20.81
CA PRO A 240 -2.34 -2.06 19.52
C PRO A 240 -3.10 -3.39 19.66
N GLU A 241 -4.13 -3.58 18.82
CA GLU A 241 -4.97 -4.79 18.82
C GLU A 241 -4.16 -6.09 18.67
N PHE A 242 -3.04 -6.04 17.93
CA PHE A 242 -2.11 -7.16 17.77
C PHE A 242 -1.42 -7.58 19.07
N LEU A 243 -1.04 -6.61 19.92
CA LEU A 243 -0.44 -6.86 21.23
C LEU A 243 -1.47 -7.48 22.18
N VAL A 244 -2.70 -6.94 22.18
CA VAL A 244 -3.82 -7.45 22.98
C VAL A 244 -4.17 -8.89 22.57
N ALA A 245 -4.28 -9.17 21.27
CA ALA A 245 -4.57 -10.51 20.75
C ALA A 245 -3.46 -11.52 21.10
N ALA A 246 -2.18 -11.16 20.96
CA ALA A 246 -1.07 -12.05 21.33
C ALA A 246 -1.08 -12.40 22.83
N LEU A 247 -1.37 -11.42 23.70
CA LEU A 247 -1.52 -11.61 25.14
C LEU A 247 -2.72 -12.51 25.49
N ASN A 248 -3.84 -12.35 24.78
CA ASN A 248 -5.02 -13.21 24.96
C ASN A 248 -4.73 -14.66 24.57
N VAL A 249 -4.01 -14.90 23.46
CA VAL A 249 -3.56 -16.26 23.10
C VAL A 249 -2.62 -16.83 24.15
N GLY A 250 -1.74 -16.01 24.73
CA GLY A 250 -0.90 -16.40 25.86
C GLY A 250 -1.71 -16.89 27.06
N ARG A 251 -2.76 -16.14 27.42
CA ARG A 251 -3.69 -16.49 28.51
C ARG A 251 -4.50 -17.75 28.22
N SER A 252 -5.06 -17.88 27.02
CA SER A 252 -5.96 -18.98 26.66
C SER A 252 -5.22 -20.29 26.34
N LYS A 253 -4.09 -20.22 25.64
CA LYS A 253 -3.32 -21.40 25.19
C LYS A 253 -2.32 -21.89 26.22
N PHE A 254 -1.65 -20.97 26.93
CA PHE A 254 -0.56 -21.30 27.86
C PHE A 254 -0.88 -20.99 29.33
N GLY A 255 -2.11 -20.55 29.62
CA GLY A 255 -2.57 -20.31 30.99
C GLY A 255 -1.81 -19.21 31.71
N TRP A 256 -1.29 -18.21 30.99
CA TRP A 256 -0.56 -17.11 31.61
C TRP A 256 -1.44 -16.32 32.57
N ASN A 257 -0.89 -16.02 33.75
CA ASN A 257 -1.51 -15.11 34.72
C ASN A 257 -0.94 -13.70 34.55
N ASP A 258 -1.57 -12.73 35.23
CA ASP A 258 -1.18 -11.32 35.13
C ASP A 258 0.28 -11.08 35.52
N LYS A 259 0.81 -11.85 36.49
CA LYS A 259 2.21 -11.77 36.90
C LYS A 259 3.15 -12.11 35.74
N LYS A 260 2.89 -13.22 35.04
CA LYS A 260 3.70 -13.68 33.91
C LYS A 260 3.58 -12.72 32.71
N VAL A 261 2.39 -12.19 32.47
CA VAL A 261 2.17 -11.16 31.44
C VAL A 261 3.02 -9.91 31.73
N MET A 262 3.02 -9.44 32.98
CA MET A 262 3.83 -8.28 33.39
C MET A 262 5.33 -8.57 33.27
N GLU A 263 5.79 -9.77 33.60
CA GLU A 263 7.20 -10.17 33.41
C GLU A 263 7.62 -10.16 31.93
N ILE A 264 6.73 -10.51 31.01
CA ILE A 264 7.00 -10.50 29.56
C ILE A 264 7.05 -9.08 29.00
N ILE A 265 6.17 -8.19 29.47
CA ILE A 265 6.04 -6.80 29.00
C ILE A 265 7.10 -5.86 29.62
N GLN A 266 7.65 -6.22 30.79
CA GLN A 266 8.68 -5.42 31.48
C GLN A 266 10.12 -5.73 31.03
N TYR A 267 10.31 -6.74 30.17
CA TYR A 267 11.60 -7.16 29.62
C TYR A 267 11.77 -6.67 28.19
#